data_AF-A0A919YZE2-F1
#
_entry.id   AF-A0A919YZE2-F1
#
_cell.length_a   1.000
_cell.length_b   1.000
_cell.length_c   1.000
_cell.angle_alpha   90.00
_cell.angle_beta   90.00
_cell.angle_gamma   90.00
#
_symmetry.space_group_name_H-M   'P 1'
#
loop_
_entity.id
_entity.type
_entity.pdbx_description
1 polymer ?
#
loop_
_entity_poly.entity_id
_entity_poly.type
_entity_poly.pdbx_seq_one_letter_code
_entity_poly.pdbx_strand_id
1 'polypeptide(L)' 'MLVGETLKMQKCFRIRKAQEMLHSTNWKVKEIVPKSGYQNINSFNRMFKKFTGMTPGEYRKKIE' A
#
# COMPACT_ATOMS: atom_id res chain seq x y z
N MET A 1 27.43 -1.39 -5.15
CA MET A 1 26.25 -2.18 -4.72
C MET A 1 25.22 -1.22 -4.11
N LEU A 2 24.44 -0.45 -4.89
CA LEU A 2 23.51 0.56 -4.33
C LEU A 2 22.22 0.83 -5.13
N VAL A 3 21.92 0.08 -6.19
CA VAL A 3 20.68 0.33 -6.99
C VAL A 3 19.48 -0.47 -6.47
N GLY A 4 19.70 -1.63 -5.86
CA GLY A 4 18.64 -2.54 -5.40
C GLY A 4 17.90 -2.09 -4.13
N GLU A 5 18.57 -1.41 -3.20
CA GLU A 5 18.02 -1.05 -1.89
C GLU A 5 17.10 0.17 -1.94
N THR A 6 17.42 1.17 -2.77
CA THR A 6 16.62 2.39 -2.97
C THR A 6 15.23 2.08 -3.52
N LEU A 7 15.11 1.09 -4.42
CA LEU A 7 13.83 0.67 -4.98
C LEU A 7 12.95 -0.04 -3.94
N LYS A 8 13.57 -0.77 -2.99
CA LYS A 8 12.87 -1.36 -1.85
C LYS A 8 12.31 -0.25 -0.96
N MET A 9 13.10 0.78 -0.68
CA MET A 9 12.72 1.92 0.16
C MET A 9 11.54 2.71 -0.42
N GLN A 10 11.52 2.99 -1.74
CA GLN A 10 10.38 3.66 -2.38
C GLN A 10 9.09 2.84 -2.31
N LYS A 11 9.18 1.52 -2.55
CA LYS A 11 8.01 0.63 -2.48
C LYS A 11 7.48 0.54 -1.05
N CYS A 12 8.36 0.48 -0.05
CA CYS A 12 7.99 0.54 1.36
C CYS A 12 7.25 1.85 1.69
N PHE A 13 7.75 3.00 1.22
CA PHE A 13 7.13 4.29 1.50
C PHE A 13 5.70 4.40 0.94
N ARG A 14 5.49 3.96 -0.31
CA ARG A 14 4.15 3.97 -0.93
C ARG A 14 3.16 3.08 -0.17
N ILE A 15 3.59 1.89 0.26
CA ILE A 15 2.74 0.99 1.05
C ILE A 15 2.45 1.57 2.43
N ARG A 16 3.44 2.13 3.12
CA ARG A 16 3.25 2.80 4.42
C ARG A 16 2.22 3.94 4.33
N LYS A 17 2.34 4.80 3.32
CA LYS A 17 1.36 5.86 3.07
C LYS A 17 -0.06 5.30 2.85
N ALA A 18 -0.17 4.17 2.14
CA ALA A 18 -1.47 3.51 1.96
C ALA A 18 -2.03 2.95 3.28
N GLN A 19 -1.19 2.38 4.15
CA GLN A 19 -1.61 1.91 5.48
C GLN A 19 -2.13 3.08 6.33
N GLU A 20 -1.41 4.21 6.34
CA GLU A 20 -1.84 5.43 7.04
C GLU A 20 -3.19 5.94 6.52
N MET A 21 -3.42 5.97 5.21
CA MET A 21 -4.72 6.36 4.63
C MET A 21 -5.83 5.34 4.92
N LEU A 22 -5.52 4.04 4.95
CA LEU A 22 -6.49 3.00 5.30
C LEU A 22 -6.98 3.13 6.75
N HIS A 23 -6.10 3.60 7.65
CA HIS A 23 -6.37 3.82 9.07
C HIS A 23 -7.02 5.16 9.38
N SER A 24 -6.56 6.24 8.75
CA SER A 24 -7.00 7.61 9.05
C SER A 24 -8.24 8.06 8.27
N THR A 25 -8.66 7.30 7.24
CA THR A 25 -9.77 7.71 6.35
C THR A 25 -10.71 6.56 6.03
N ASN A 26 -11.95 6.91 5.69
CA ASN A 26 -12.96 5.97 5.17
C ASN A 26 -12.92 5.80 3.65
N TRP A 27 -11.89 6.32 2.96
CA TRP A 27 -11.78 6.24 1.50
C TRP A 27 -11.75 4.81 1.00
N LYS A 28 -12.41 4.50 -0.11
CA LYS A 28 -12.37 3.15 -0.68
C LYS A 28 -10.95 2.86 -1.19
N VAL A 29 -10.57 1.58 -1.22
CA VAL A 29 -9.24 1.13 -1.70
C VAL A 29 -8.91 1.72 -3.08
N LYS A 30 -9.91 1.79 -3.98
CA LYS A 30 -9.78 2.40 -5.32
C LYS A 30 -9.34 3.89 -5.31
N GLU A 31 -9.65 4.64 -4.25
CA GLU A 31 -9.28 6.04 -4.07
C GLU A 31 -7.89 6.19 -3.45
N ILE A 32 -7.50 5.22 -2.61
CA ILE A 32 -6.20 5.16 -1.92
C ILE A 32 -5.08 4.79 -2.89
N VAL A 33 -5.34 3.91 -3.86
CA VAL A 33 -4.38 3.43 -4.87
C VAL A 33 -3.65 4.59 -5.58
N PRO A 34 -4.33 5.53 -6.27
CA PRO A 34 -3.64 6.64 -6.93
C PRO A 34 -2.93 7.57 -5.94
N LYS A 35 -3.50 7.81 -4.76
CA LYS A 35 -2.93 8.71 -3.73
C LYS A 35 -1.67 8.15 -3.06
N SER A 36 -1.53 6.82 -3.07
CA SER A 36 -0.34 6.11 -2.58
C SER A 36 0.78 6.02 -3.63
N GLY A 37 0.55 6.52 -4.85
CA GLY A 37 1.55 6.50 -5.93
C GLY A 37 1.53 5.21 -6.76
N TYR A 38 0.42 4.47 -6.76
CA TYR A 38 0.18 3.35 -7.67
C TYR A 38 -0.87 3.73 -8.70
N GLN A 39 -0.60 3.47 -9.98
CA GLN A 39 -1.58 3.70 -11.05
C GLN A 39 -2.51 2.50 -11.25
N ASN A 40 -2.05 1.30 -10.89
CA ASN A 40 -2.77 0.06 -11.12
C ASN A 40 -3.09 -0.64 -9.79
N ILE A 41 -4.37 -0.96 -9.59
CA ILE A 41 -4.89 -1.60 -8.38
C ILE A 41 -4.36 -3.03 -8.18
N ASN A 42 -4.13 -3.79 -9.25
CA ASN A 42 -3.59 -5.15 -9.17
C ASN A 42 -2.13 -5.11 -8.72
N SER A 43 -1.33 -4.18 -9.27
CA SER A 43 0.06 -3.96 -8.83
C SER A 43 0.12 -3.53 -7.37
N PHE A 44 -0.78 -2.62 -6.96
CA PHE A 44 -0.92 -2.22 -5.57
C PHE A 44 -1.26 -3.40 -4.66
N ASN A 45 -2.31 -4.17 -4.97
CA ASN A 45 -2.75 -5.30 -4.15
C ASN A 45 -1.65 -6.34 -3.98
N ARG A 46 -0.95 -6.70 -5.06
CA ARG A 46 0.18 -7.65 -5.00
C ARG A 46 1.29 -7.12 -4.10
N MET A 47 1.64 -5.84 -4.23
CA MET A 47 2.72 -5.25 -3.46
C MET A 47 2.33 -5.05 -1.99
N PHE A 48 1.12 -4.57 -1.74
CA PHE A 48 0.57 -4.41 -0.39
C PHE A 48 0.57 -5.74 0.35
N LYS A 49 0.00 -6.80 -0.26
CA LYS A 49 0.02 -8.15 0.33
C LYS A 49 1.45 -8.67 0.55
N LYS A 50 2.37 -8.40 -0.37
CA LYS A 50 3.79 -8.78 -0.22
C LYS A 50 4.45 -8.10 0.99
N PHE A 51 4.09 -6.86 1.30
CA PHE A 51 4.69 -6.09 2.39
C PHE A 51 3.97 -6.25 3.74
N THR A 52 2.65 -6.41 3.74
CA THR A 52 1.83 -6.46 4.96
C THR A 52 1.34 -7.87 5.31
N GLY A 53 1.47 -8.83 4.39
CA GLY A 53 0.96 -10.19 4.52
C GLY A 53 -0.53 -10.34 4.17
N MET A 54 -1.26 -9.25 3.96
CA MET A 54 -2.72 -9.25 3.78
C MET A 54 -3.16 -8.25 2.70
N THR A 55 -4.36 -8.42 2.15
CA THR A 55 -4.92 -7.46 1.21
C THR A 55 -5.31 -6.15 1.90
N PRO A 56 -5.42 -5.02 1.16
CA PRO A 56 -5.87 -3.75 1.73
C PRO A 56 -7.23 -3.82 2.42
N GLY A 57 -8.15 -4.64 1.89
CA GLY A 57 -9.49 -4.84 2.46
C GLY A 57 -9.44 -5.61 3.78
N GLU A 58 -8.66 -6.70 3.84
CA GLU A 58 -8.41 -7.45 5.08
C GLU A 58 -7.71 -6.57 6.12
N TYR A 59 -6.73 -5.77 5.69
CA TYR A 59 -6.02 -4.82 6.55
C TYR A 59 -6.98 -3.82 7.20
N ARG A 60 -7.92 -3.24 6.42
CA ARG A 60 -8.92 -2.33 6.97
C ARG A 60 -9.86 -3.02 7.97
N LYS A 61 -10.33 -4.22 7.67
CA LYS A 61 -11.21 -4.97 8.59
C LYS A 61 -10.54 -5.33 9.91
N LYS A 62 -9.21 -5.41 9.94
CA LYS A 62 -8.44 -5.73 11.15
C LYS A 62 -8.26 -4.52 12.09
N ILE A 63 -8.31 -3.31 11.55
CA ILE A 63 -8.12 -2.07 12.30
C ILE A 63 -9.45 -1.40 12.71
N GLU A 64 -10.55 -1.79 12.06
CA GLU A 64 -11.92 -1.53 12.53
C GLU A 64 -12.21 -2.40 13.77
#